data_AF-A0A852TDY1-F1
#
_entry.id   AF-A0A852TDY1-F1
#
_cell.length_a   1.000
_cell.length_b   1.000
_cell.length_c   1.000
_cell.angle_alpha   90.00
_cell.angle_beta   90.00
_cell.angle_gamma   90.00
#
_symmetry.space_group_name_H-M   'P 1'
#
loop_
_entity.id
_entity.type
_entity.pdbx_description
1 polymer ?
#
loop_
_entity_poly.entity_id
_entity_poly.type
_entity_poly.pdbx_seq_one_letter_code
_entity_poly.pdbx_strand_id
1 'polypeptide(L)'
;MEPLGSLVSPARRDRADTRVFVLKNADGSPFHAFFSGEDNACVSIFFRVEDIFDNCCATLRVLIPGRSDNGGFVPVNLVAGGDRCCINLERVCQVNRFRASNDCITVDLNCFCAIQCIADVDLGLCD
;
A
#
# COMPACT_ATOMS: atom_id res chain seq x y z
N MET A 1 -7.53 14.13 -36.81
CA MET A 1 -7.86 15.48 -36.33
C MET A 1 -9.26 15.44 -35.76
N GLU A 2 -9.45 16.20 -34.68
CA GLU A 2 -10.66 16.46 -33.88
C GLU A 2 -11.19 15.36 -32.91
N PRO A 3 -11.72 15.75 -31.73
CA PRO A 3 -11.39 16.96 -30.96
C PRO A 3 -11.18 16.75 -29.45
N LEU A 4 -10.63 17.82 -28.86
CA LEU A 4 -10.43 18.09 -27.44
C LEU A 4 -11.73 17.91 -26.64
N GLY A 5 -11.67 17.01 -25.65
CA GLY A 5 -12.74 16.78 -24.69
C GLY A 5 -12.90 17.94 -23.72
N SER A 6 -13.90 18.76 -24.02
CA SER A 6 -14.74 19.58 -23.15
C SER A 6 -14.37 19.68 -21.66
N LEU A 7 -14.13 20.93 -21.27
CA LEU A 7 -14.41 21.49 -19.95
C LEU A 7 -15.74 20.97 -19.38
N VAL A 8 -15.66 20.19 -18.32
CA VAL A 8 -16.71 20.12 -17.30
C VAL A 8 -15.99 19.84 -16.00
N SER A 9 -16.00 20.82 -15.09
CA SER A 9 -15.67 20.61 -13.69
C SER A 9 -16.90 20.06 -12.99
N PRO A 10 -16.89 18.81 -12.48
CA PRO A 10 -17.76 18.44 -11.39
C PRO A 10 -17.00 18.66 -10.08
N ALA A 11 -17.66 19.32 -9.13
CA ALA A 11 -17.25 19.45 -7.74
C ALA A 11 -16.62 18.16 -7.19
N ARG A 12 -15.49 18.30 -6.48
CA ARG A 12 -14.82 17.32 -5.60
C ARG A 12 -15.32 15.88 -5.79
N ARG A 13 -14.88 15.23 -6.88
CA ARG A 13 -14.78 13.78 -6.86
C ARG A 13 -13.51 13.49 -6.08
N ASP A 14 -13.62 12.90 -4.89
CA ASP A 14 -12.49 12.30 -4.20
C ASP A 14 -11.77 11.38 -5.20
N ARG A 15 -10.65 11.86 -5.72
CA ARG A 15 -9.80 11.11 -6.65
C ARG A 15 -9.00 10.15 -5.80
N ALA A 16 -9.54 8.94 -5.59
CA ALA A 16 -8.76 7.85 -5.04
C ALA A 16 -7.70 7.43 -6.09
N ASP A 17 -6.61 8.19 -6.20
CA ASP A 17 -5.56 8.00 -7.20
C ASP A 17 -4.48 7.00 -6.75
N THR A 18 -4.82 6.06 -5.84
CA THR A 18 -3.86 5.09 -5.31
C THR A 18 -4.43 3.69 -5.21
N ARG A 19 -3.96 2.79 -6.08
CA ARG A 19 -4.18 1.36 -5.97
C ARG A 19 -3.19 0.76 -4.99
N VAL A 20 -3.71 0.20 -3.89
CA VAL A 20 -2.89 -0.56 -2.95
C VAL A 20 -2.74 -1.98 -3.46
N PHE A 21 -1.56 -2.56 -3.32
CA PHE A 21 -1.33 -3.94 -3.72
C PHE A 21 -0.33 -4.64 -2.81
N VAL A 22 -0.32 -5.97 -2.94
CA VAL A 22 0.62 -6.88 -2.29
C VAL A 22 1.42 -7.58 -3.39
N LEU A 23 2.74 -7.65 -3.22
CA LEU A 23 3.63 -8.46 -4.04
C LEU A 23 3.81 -9.83 -3.41
N LYS A 24 3.85 -10.91 -4.20
CA LYS A 24 4.06 -12.27 -3.72
C LYS A 24 5.36 -12.86 -4.24
N ASN A 25 6.12 -13.46 -3.34
CA ASN A 25 7.30 -14.25 -3.64
C ASN A 25 6.92 -15.55 -4.37
N ALA A 26 7.93 -16.29 -4.85
CA ALA A 26 7.72 -17.55 -5.58
C ALA A 26 7.01 -18.64 -4.77
N ASP A 27 7.15 -18.63 -3.44
CA ASP A 27 6.47 -19.55 -2.53
C ASP A 27 5.02 -19.10 -2.20
N GLY A 28 4.56 -17.98 -2.78
CA GLY A 28 3.25 -17.41 -2.53
C GLY A 28 3.17 -16.56 -1.26
N SER A 29 4.24 -16.47 -0.46
CA SER A 29 4.29 -15.60 0.71
C SER A 29 4.28 -14.12 0.28
N PRO A 30 3.66 -13.22 1.06
CA PRO A 30 3.72 -11.81 0.77
C PRO A 30 5.14 -11.28 0.97
N PHE A 31 5.61 -10.48 0.02
CA PHE A 31 6.79 -9.66 0.22
C PHE A 31 6.50 -8.58 1.28
N HIS A 32 7.46 -8.31 2.15
CA HIS A 32 7.32 -7.33 3.23
C HIS A 32 8.47 -6.34 3.20
N ALA A 33 8.21 -5.14 3.73
CA ALA A 33 9.20 -4.11 3.93
C ALA A 33 8.98 -3.39 5.25
N PHE A 34 10.00 -2.66 5.67
CA PHE A 34 9.96 -1.90 6.91
C PHE A 34 9.53 -0.45 6.68
N PHE A 35 8.91 0.15 7.69
CA PHE A 35 8.62 1.58 7.74
C PHE A 35 8.86 2.12 9.15
N SER A 36 8.98 3.44 9.25
CA SER A 36 9.29 4.19 10.47
C SER A 36 8.14 5.12 10.89
N GLY A 37 8.24 5.66 12.11
CA GLY A 37 7.29 6.66 12.62
C GLY A 37 6.03 6.10 13.28
N GLU A 38 6.02 4.81 13.66
CA GLU A 38 4.90 4.19 14.36
C GLU A 38 5.40 3.26 15.48
N ASP A 39 5.10 3.61 16.73
CA ASP A 39 5.78 3.10 17.93
C ASP A 39 5.71 1.58 18.11
N ASN A 40 4.71 0.93 17.50
CA ASN A 40 4.46 -0.50 17.63
C ASN A 40 4.21 -1.22 16.31
N ALA A 41 4.42 -0.59 15.16
CA ALA A 41 4.28 -1.24 13.85
C ALA A 41 5.40 -0.77 12.93
N CYS A 42 6.17 -1.70 12.37
CA CYS A 42 7.29 -1.35 11.49
C CYS A 42 7.39 -2.25 10.27
N VAL A 43 6.41 -3.14 10.04
CA VAL A 43 6.40 -4.09 8.92
C VAL A 43 5.08 -3.94 8.17
N SER A 44 5.17 -3.86 6.84
CA SER A 44 4.00 -3.86 5.95
C SER A 44 4.21 -4.79 4.76
N ILE A 45 3.10 -5.30 4.24
CA ILE A 45 3.02 -6.06 2.99
C ILE A 45 2.27 -5.27 1.91
N PHE A 46 1.89 -4.02 2.21
CA PHE A 46 1.05 -3.18 1.38
C PHE A 46 1.86 -2.04 0.78
N PHE A 47 1.72 -1.86 -0.53
CA PHE A 47 2.52 -0.94 -1.30
C PHE A 47 1.66 -0.07 -2.21
N ARG A 48 2.23 1.08 -2.57
CA ARG A 48 1.78 1.93 -3.67
C ARG A 48 2.97 2.18 -4.60
N VAL A 49 2.72 2.21 -5.90
CA VAL A 49 3.73 2.65 -6.88
C VAL A 49 3.92 4.16 -6.77
N GLU A 50 5.16 4.61 -6.60
CA GLU A 50 5.55 6.01 -6.74
C GLU A 50 6.10 6.28 -8.14
N ASP A 51 6.95 5.37 -8.65
CA ASP A 51 7.56 5.49 -9.97
C ASP A 51 7.91 4.11 -10.56
N ILE A 52 7.94 4.00 -11.90
CA ILE A 52 8.37 2.81 -12.64
C ILE A 52 9.43 3.24 -13.63
N PHE A 53 10.60 2.60 -13.58
CA PHE A 53 11.73 2.94 -14.42
C PHE A 53 12.43 1.70 -14.97
N ASP A 54 13.14 1.87 -16.09
CA ASP A 54 13.91 0.83 -16.77
C ASP A 54 13.12 -0.45 -17.11
N ASN A 55 11.78 -0.35 -17.17
CA ASN A 55 10.83 -1.39 -17.56
C ASN A 55 10.80 -2.67 -16.68
N CYS A 56 11.66 -2.77 -15.66
CA CYS A 56 11.68 -3.84 -14.67
C CYS A 56 11.66 -3.35 -13.22
N CYS A 57 12.00 -2.09 -12.97
CA CYS A 57 12.15 -1.57 -11.60
C CYS A 57 10.99 -0.65 -11.23
N ALA A 58 10.64 -0.66 -9.95
CA ALA A 58 9.68 0.29 -9.40
C ALA A 58 10.15 0.82 -8.05
N THR A 59 9.90 2.11 -7.83
CA THR A 59 9.93 2.72 -6.50
C THR A 59 8.56 2.57 -5.88
N LEU A 60 8.49 1.86 -4.76
CA LEU A 60 7.27 1.57 -4.03
C LEU A 60 7.28 2.29 -2.69
N ARG A 61 6.22 3.02 -2.38
CA ARG A 61 5.99 3.52 -1.03
C ARG A 61 5.42 2.39 -0.17
N VAL A 62 6.02 2.20 1.00
CA VAL A 62 5.50 1.28 2.02
C VAL A 62 4.31 1.95 2.71
N LEU A 63 3.15 1.29 2.73
CA LEU A 63 1.96 1.84 3.36
C LEU A 63 1.83 1.35 4.80
N ILE A 64 1.45 2.24 5.71
CA ILE A 64 1.14 1.91 7.09
C ILE A 64 -0.23 1.21 7.10
N PRO A 65 -0.31 -0.09 7.47
CA PRO A 65 -1.58 -0.78 7.58
C PRO A 65 -2.32 -0.32 8.83
N GLY A 66 -3.60 -0.04 8.69
CA GLY A 66 -4.42 0.40 9.81
C GLY A 66 -5.86 -0.07 9.71
N ARG A 67 -6.60 0.21 10.78
CA ARG A 67 -8.04 0.00 10.85
C ARG A 67 -8.74 1.29 11.27
N SER A 68 -9.99 1.42 10.86
CA SER A 68 -10.86 2.43 11.43
C SER A 68 -11.27 2.03 12.85
N ASP A 69 -11.11 2.94 13.81
CA ASP A 69 -11.60 2.78 15.18
C ASP A 69 -12.19 4.11 15.64
N ASN A 70 -13.48 4.14 15.96
CA ASN A 70 -14.23 5.37 16.31
C ASN A 70 -13.99 6.55 15.34
N GLY A 71 -13.86 6.26 14.03
CA GLY A 71 -13.57 7.26 13.00
C GLY A 71 -12.10 7.67 12.87
N GLY A 72 -11.25 7.27 13.82
CA GLY A 72 -9.80 7.46 13.77
C GLY A 72 -9.08 6.37 12.99
N PHE A 73 -7.81 6.64 12.64
CA PHE A 73 -6.88 5.67 12.10
C PHE A 73 -6.08 5.04 13.25
N VAL A 74 -6.17 3.72 13.39
CA VAL A 74 -5.37 2.96 14.35
C VAL A 74 -4.46 2.00 13.59
N PRO A 75 -3.12 2.15 13.69
CA PRO A 75 -2.16 1.25 13.07
C PRO A 75 -2.34 -0.20 13.52
N VAL A 76 -2.17 -1.14 12.60
CA VAL A 76 -2.22 -2.58 12.87
C VAL A 76 -0.82 -3.16 12.75
N ASN A 77 -0.29 -3.67 13.85
CA ASN A 77 0.96 -4.41 13.82
C ASN A 77 0.73 -5.82 13.23
N LEU A 78 1.23 -6.03 12.01
CA LEU A 78 1.08 -7.29 11.28
C LEU A 78 1.87 -8.47 11.88
N VAL A 79 2.82 -8.23 12.78
CA VAL A 79 3.62 -9.28 13.43
C VAL A 79 3.30 -9.45 14.92
N ALA A 80 2.24 -8.79 15.42
CA ALA A 80 1.82 -8.89 16.82
C ALA A 80 0.99 -10.15 17.12
N GLY A 81 1.21 -10.71 18.31
CA GLY A 81 0.35 -11.77 18.88
C GLY A 81 0.49 -13.16 18.24
N GLY A 82 1.50 -13.39 17.41
CA GLY A 82 1.86 -14.70 16.85
C GLY A 82 3.37 -14.93 16.91
N ASP A 83 3.88 -15.85 16.08
CA ASP A 83 5.32 -16.05 15.93
C ASP A 83 5.98 -14.77 15.43
N ARG A 84 6.95 -14.24 16.17
CA ARG A 84 7.64 -12.97 15.85
C ARG A 84 8.38 -12.98 14.52
N CYS A 85 8.50 -14.14 13.87
CA CYS A 85 9.11 -14.31 12.55
C CYS A 85 8.21 -13.93 11.38
N CYS A 86 6.91 -13.86 11.61
CA CYS A 86 5.97 -14.20 10.56
C CYS A 86 4.79 -13.21 10.53
N ILE A 87 4.27 -12.94 9.34
CA ILE A 87 3.09 -12.11 9.15
C ILE A 87 1.87 -12.84 9.73
N ASN A 88 1.22 -12.24 10.72
CA ASN A 88 0.01 -12.75 11.33
C ASN A 88 -1.19 -12.42 10.44
N LEU A 89 -1.74 -13.45 9.77
CA LEU A 89 -2.88 -13.29 8.86
C LEU A 89 -4.16 -12.83 9.55
N GLU A 90 -4.37 -13.13 10.84
CA GLU A 90 -5.50 -12.60 11.59
C GLU A 90 -5.41 -11.08 11.74
N ARG A 91 -4.19 -10.55 11.86
CA ARG A 91 -3.94 -9.09 11.87
C ARG A 91 -4.13 -8.48 10.50
N VAL A 92 -3.68 -9.16 9.44
CA VAL A 92 -3.92 -8.73 8.05
C VAL A 92 -5.42 -8.55 7.79
N CYS A 93 -6.26 -9.45 8.28
CA CYS A 93 -7.72 -9.36 8.16
C CYS A 93 -8.36 -8.16 8.89
N GLN A 94 -7.63 -7.50 9.80
CA GLN A 94 -8.10 -6.29 10.49
C GLN A 94 -7.83 -5.02 9.68
N VAL A 95 -6.96 -5.08 8.67
CA VAL A 95 -6.56 -3.92 7.89
C VAL A 95 -7.68 -3.51 6.93
N ASN A 96 -8.19 -2.30 7.11
CA ASN A 96 -9.22 -1.72 6.25
C ASN A 96 -8.96 -0.25 5.89
N ARG A 97 -7.84 0.31 6.38
CA ARG A 97 -7.35 1.63 6.04
C ARG A 97 -5.84 1.59 5.83
N PHE A 98 -5.36 2.56 5.09
CA PHE A 98 -3.94 2.71 4.79
C PHE A 98 -3.56 4.17 5.00
N ARG A 99 -2.29 4.42 5.30
CA ARG A 99 -1.70 5.76 5.37
C ARG A 99 -0.32 5.70 4.72
N ALA A 100 0.10 6.77 4.04
CA ALA A 100 1.48 6.82 3.55
C ALA A 100 2.47 6.84 4.72
N SER A 101 3.55 6.08 4.56
CA SER A 101 4.77 6.33 5.31
C SER A 101 5.69 7.28 4.52
N ASN A 102 6.81 7.65 5.14
CA ASN A 102 7.91 8.34 4.48
C ASN A 102 8.94 7.37 3.86
N ASP A 103 8.69 6.07 3.95
CA ASP A 103 9.62 5.03 3.54
C ASP A 103 9.24 4.49 2.15
N CYS A 104 10.23 4.52 1.25
CA CYS A 104 10.14 3.98 -0.09
C CYS A 104 11.23 2.93 -0.30
N ILE A 105 10.94 1.94 -1.14
CA ILE A 105 11.87 0.88 -1.54
C ILE A 105 11.94 0.81 -3.06
N THR A 106 13.09 0.40 -3.57
CA THR A 106 13.24 0.05 -4.99
C THR A 106 13.24 -1.46 -5.13
N VAL A 107 12.44 -1.98 -6.05
CA VAL A 107 12.35 -3.43 -6.30
C VAL A 107 12.45 -3.74 -7.79
N ASP A 108 12.98 -4.91 -8.12
CA ASP A 108 12.85 -5.52 -9.44
C ASP A 108 11.54 -6.32 -9.48
N LEU A 109 10.64 -5.93 -10.37
CA LEU A 109 9.32 -6.55 -10.55
C LEU A 109 9.41 -7.97 -11.09
N ASN A 110 10.53 -8.39 -11.69
CA ASN A 110 10.74 -9.77 -12.14
C ASN A 110 10.98 -10.75 -10.98
N CYS A 111 11.27 -10.25 -9.77
CA CYS A 111 11.47 -11.10 -8.59
C CYS A 111 10.16 -11.64 -7.99
N PHE A 112 9.00 -11.14 -8.43
CA PHE A 112 7.71 -11.49 -7.85
C PHE A 112 6.88 -12.32 -8.82
N CYS A 113 6.20 -13.33 -8.29
CA CYS A 113 5.40 -14.24 -9.09
C CYS A 113 3.94 -13.78 -9.25
N ALA A 114 3.47 -12.92 -8.36
CA ALA A 114 2.12 -12.37 -8.45
C ALA A 114 2.00 -11.00 -7.80
N ILE A 115 1.02 -10.24 -8.29
CA ILE A 115 0.55 -8.99 -7.71
C ILE A 115 -0.92 -9.16 -7.36
N GLN A 116 -1.30 -8.81 -6.14
CA GLN A 116 -2.69 -8.79 -5.70
C GLN A 116 -3.12 -7.36 -5.41
N CYS A 117 -3.99 -6.82 -6.25
CA CYS A 117 -4.62 -5.53 -6.01
C CYS A 117 -5.60 -5.62 -4.84
N ILE A 118 -5.53 -4.63 -3.95
CA ILE A 118 -6.51 -4.35 -2.91
C ILE A 118 -7.36 -3.19 -3.44
N ALA A 119 -8.68 -3.24 -3.24
CA ALA A 119 -9.64 -2.27 -3.80
C ALA A 119 -9.22 -0.81 -3.55
N ASP A 120 -9.65 0.12 -4.41
CA ASP A 120 -9.26 1.53 -4.35
C ASP A 120 -9.55 2.14 -2.96
N VAL A 121 -8.50 2.68 -2.33
CA VAL A 121 -8.57 3.37 -1.02
C VAL A 121 -7.99 4.77 -1.17
N ASP A 122 -8.69 5.76 -0.60
CA ASP A 122 -8.23 7.15 -0.56
C ASP A 122 -7.20 7.33 0.56
N LEU A 123 -5.99 7.79 0.18
CA LEU A 123 -4.85 7.98 1.07
C LEU A 123 -4.55 9.46 1.38
N GLY A 124 -5.26 10.42 0.76
CA GLY A 124 -5.04 11.85 1.00
C GLY A 124 -3.61 12.34 0.66
N LEU A 125 -2.98 11.81 -0.40
CA LEU A 125 -1.56 12.06 -0.74
C LEU A 125 -1.32 13.17 -1.77
N CYS A 126 -2.30 14.04 -2.00
CA CYS A 126 -2.17 15.13 -2.97
C CYS A 126 -2.38 16.48 -2.27
N ASP A 127 -1.42 17.40 -2.46
CA ASP A 127 -1.58 18.85 -2.30
C ASP A 127 -2.15 19.46 -3.59
#